data_AF-N1WD28-F1
#
_entry.id   AF-N1WD28-F1
#
_cell.length_a   1.000
_cell.length_b   1.000
_cell.length_c   1.000
_cell.angle_alpha   90.00
_cell.angle_beta   90.00
_cell.angle_gamma   90.00
#
_symmetry.space_group_name_H-M   'P 1'
#
loop_
_entity.id
_entity.type
_entity.pdbx_description
1 polymer ?
#
loop_
_entity_poly.entity_id
_entity_poly.type
_entity_poly.pdbx_seq_one_letter_code
_entity_poly.pdbx_strand_id
1 'polypeptide(L)'
;MSDNKRIQKAFIEWIDNNAISILNQDNEQFSSILFFMDKYSDRPMDFADASLMTISEVYEIQNIFTLDSDFRFYKSKKGKSLKIINESMLKD
;
A
#
# COMPACT_ATOMS: atom_id res chain seq x y z
N MET A 1 29.75 7.63 -7.08
CA MET A 1 28.31 7.79 -7.40
C MET A 1 27.57 7.68 -6.08
N SER A 2 26.73 8.65 -5.71
CA SER A 2 26.04 8.64 -4.40
C SER A 2 25.24 7.37 -4.18
N ASP A 3 25.20 6.87 -2.94
CA ASP A 3 24.55 5.60 -2.56
C ASP A 3 23.09 5.50 -3.07
N ASN A 4 22.38 6.63 -3.15
CA ASN A 4 21.04 6.71 -3.71
C ASN A 4 20.93 6.20 -5.16
N LYS A 5 21.90 6.50 -6.03
CA LYS A 5 21.87 6.03 -7.43
C LYS A 5 22.05 4.51 -7.51
N ARG A 6 22.88 3.95 -6.62
CA ARG A 6 23.08 2.50 -6.54
C ARG A 6 21.81 1.79 -6.06
N ILE A 7 21.15 2.34 -5.04
CA ILE A 7 19.89 1.79 -4.50
C ILE A 7 18.78 1.84 -5.56
N GLN A 8 18.62 2.97 -6.25
CA GLN A 8 17.64 3.11 -7.33
C GLN A 8 17.89 2.10 -8.46
N LYS A 9 19.14 1.90 -8.86
CA LYS A 9 19.49 0.90 -9.88
C LYS A 9 19.16 -0.53 -9.41
N ALA A 10 19.53 -0.88 -8.18
CA ALA A 10 19.25 -2.20 -7.62
C ALA A 10 17.74 -2.49 -7.54
N PHE A 11 16.94 -1.47 -7.22
CA PHE A 11 15.48 -1.59 -7.23
C PHE A 11 14.94 -1.89 -8.63
N ILE A 12 15.41 -1.18 -9.66
CA ILE A 12 15.00 -1.44 -11.05
C ILE A 12 15.45 -2.84 -11.50
N GLU A 13 16.66 -3.27 -11.14
CA GLU A 13 17.16 -4.62 -11.43
C GLU A 13 16.28 -5.70 -10.79
N TRP A 14 15.72 -5.47 -9.59
CA TRP A 14 14.78 -6.41 -8.97
C TRP A 14 13.46 -6.53 -9.73
N ILE A 15 12.93 -5.41 -10.22
CA ILE A 15 11.73 -5.41 -11.06
C ILE A 15 11.98 -6.21 -12.34
N ASP A 16 13.08 -5.91 -13.04
CA ASP A 16 13.46 -6.57 -14.30
C ASP A 16 13.67 -8.08 -14.14
N ASN A 17 14.20 -8.50 -12.98
CA ASN A 17 14.39 -9.91 -12.64
C ASN A 17 13.12 -10.60 -12.08
N ASN A 18 11.94 -9.97 -12.18
CA ASN A 18 10.66 -10.48 -11.67
C ASN A 18 10.62 -10.76 -10.15
N ALA A 19 11.52 -10.16 -9.37
CA ALA A 19 11.49 -10.27 -7.91
C ALA A 19 10.33 -9.48 -7.29
N ILE A 20 9.77 -8.51 -8.03
CA ILE A 20 8.63 -7.69 -7.64
C ILE A 20 7.54 -7.85 -8.70
N SER A 21 6.33 -8.17 -8.26
CA SER A 21 5.14 -8.14 -9.12
C SER A 21 4.50 -6.76 -9.06
N ILE A 22 4.28 -6.13 -10.22
CA ILE A 22 3.56 -4.86 -10.33
C ILE A 22 2.08 -5.20 -10.57
N LEU A 23 1.23 -4.79 -9.62
CA LEU A 23 -0.21 -4.92 -9.75
C LEU A 23 -0.78 -3.63 -10.35
N ASN A 24 -1.61 -3.78 -11.38
CA ASN A 24 -2.28 -2.64 -12.00
C ASN A 24 -3.57 -2.29 -11.26
N GLN A 25 -3.88 -1.00 -11.30
CA GLN A 25 -5.20 -0.48 -10.96
C GLN A 25 -5.85 0.10 -12.21
N ASP A 26 -7.06 -0.37 -12.49
CA ASP A 26 -7.85 0.06 -13.63
C ASP A 26 -9.00 0.98 -13.18
N ASN A 27 -9.62 1.68 -14.14
CA ASN A 27 -10.67 2.67 -13.88
C ASN A 27 -11.83 2.15 -13.02
N GLU A 28 -12.12 0.85 -13.08
CA GLU A 28 -13.17 0.18 -12.29
C GLU A 28 -12.91 0.30 -10.78
N GLN A 29 -11.65 0.45 -10.38
CA GLN A 29 -11.21 0.50 -8.99
C GLN A 29 -11.25 1.90 -8.38
N PHE A 30 -11.36 2.97 -9.19
CA PHE A 30 -11.37 4.35 -8.66
C PHE A 30 -12.57 4.63 -7.74
N SER A 31 -13.71 3.99 -7.98
CA SER A 31 -14.86 4.08 -7.08
C SER A 31 -14.53 3.58 -5.66
N SER A 32 -13.67 2.56 -5.54
CA SER A 32 -13.22 2.02 -4.26
C SER A 32 -12.19 2.92 -3.59
N ILE A 33 -11.30 3.53 -4.37
CA ILE A 33 -10.34 4.53 -3.88
C ILE A 33 -11.10 5.72 -3.28
N LEU A 34 -12.04 6.31 -4.03
CA LEU A 34 -12.87 7.42 -3.55
C LEU A 34 -13.63 7.05 -2.28
N PHE A 35 -14.21 5.85 -2.23
CA PHE A 35 -14.87 5.35 -1.04
C PHE A 35 -13.94 5.36 0.19
N PHE A 36 -12.69 4.92 0.06
CA PHE A 36 -11.74 4.90 1.17
C PHE A 36 -11.33 6.31 1.60
N MET A 37 -11.06 7.20 0.64
CA MET A 37 -10.74 8.60 0.91
C MET A 37 -11.88 9.30 1.65
N ASP A 38 -13.13 9.09 1.23
CA ASP A 38 -14.30 9.65 1.91
C ASP A 38 -14.49 9.02 3.30
N LYS A 39 -14.35 7.70 3.43
CA LYS A 39 -14.51 6.97 4.71
C LYS A 39 -13.51 7.41 5.77
N TYR A 40 -12.30 7.78 5.35
CA TYR A 40 -11.21 8.16 6.24
C TYR A 40 -10.84 9.64 6.12
N SER A 41 -11.77 10.50 5.70
CA SER A 41 -11.55 11.94 5.52
C SER A 41 -11.10 12.66 6.81
N ASP A 42 -11.48 12.12 7.97
CA ASP A 42 -11.10 12.65 9.30
C ASP A 42 -9.72 12.14 9.77
N ARG A 43 -8.98 11.44 8.92
CA ARG A 43 -7.67 10.81 9.17
C ARG A 43 -6.74 11.09 7.99
N PRO A 44 -5.41 10.90 8.11
CA PRO A 44 -4.43 11.30 7.09
C PRO A 44 -4.42 10.44 5.81
N MET A 45 -5.51 9.75 5.48
CA MET A 45 -5.57 8.92 4.26
C MET A 45 -5.41 9.77 3.00
N ASP A 46 -4.40 9.42 2.21
CA ASP A 46 -4.20 9.98 0.88
C ASP A 46 -4.61 9.01 -0.24
N PHE A 47 -4.38 9.43 -1.49
CA PHE A 47 -4.66 8.61 -2.66
C PHE A 47 -3.83 7.32 -2.68
N ALA A 48 -2.58 7.33 -2.22
CA ALA A 48 -1.72 6.15 -2.21
C ALA A 48 -2.21 5.12 -1.17
N ASP A 49 -2.64 5.56 0.01
CA ASP A 49 -3.18 4.65 1.03
C ASP A 49 -4.49 4.01 0.58
N ALA A 50 -5.40 4.82 0.02
CA ALA A 50 -6.66 4.35 -0.54
C ALA A 50 -6.45 3.38 -1.71
N SER A 51 -5.41 3.62 -2.52
CA SER A 51 -4.99 2.72 -3.60
C SER A 51 -4.52 1.38 -3.06
N LEU A 52 -3.69 1.36 -2.01
CA LEU A 52 -3.21 0.13 -1.37
C LEU A 52 -4.35 -0.66 -0.72
N MET A 53 -5.28 0.01 -0.03
CA MET A 53 -6.48 -0.63 0.53
C MET A 53 -7.35 -1.24 -0.59
N THR A 54 -7.51 -0.53 -1.70
CA THR A 54 -8.27 -1.02 -2.86
C THR A 54 -7.61 -2.25 -3.50
N ILE A 55 -6.30 -2.22 -3.77
CA ILE A 55 -5.56 -3.39 -4.30
C ILE A 55 -5.67 -4.57 -3.33
N SER A 56 -5.58 -4.32 -2.03
CA SER A 56 -5.70 -5.38 -1.03
C SER A 56 -7.04 -6.10 -1.09
N GLU A 57 -8.13 -5.37 -1.38
CA GLU A 57 -9.45 -5.96 -1.55
C GLU A 57 -9.58 -6.74 -2.86
N VAL A 58 -9.12 -6.17 -3.96
CA VAL A 58 -9.25 -6.77 -5.31
C VAL A 58 -8.47 -8.07 -5.42
N TYR A 59 -7.25 -8.10 -4.87
CA TYR A 59 -6.34 -9.23 -4.97
C TYR A 59 -6.31 -10.11 -3.72
N GLU A 60 -7.23 -9.88 -2.77
CA GLU A 60 -7.34 -10.61 -1.50
C GLU A 60 -6.04 -10.66 -0.67
N ILE A 61 -5.24 -9.59 -0.76
CA ILE A 61 -3.98 -9.47 -0.02
C ILE A 61 -4.28 -9.04 1.41
N GLN A 62 -3.82 -9.84 2.38
CA GLN A 62 -4.10 -9.59 3.80
C GLN A 62 -2.91 -9.01 4.56
N ASN A 63 -1.73 -8.99 3.94
CA ASN A 63 -0.48 -8.56 4.56
C ASN A 63 0.01 -7.27 3.91
N ILE A 64 0.54 -6.35 4.70
CA ILE A 64 1.20 -5.14 4.21
C ILE A 64 2.56 -4.97 4.86
N PHE A 65 3.55 -4.59 4.05
CA PHE A 65 4.79 -4.02 4.54
C PHE A 65 4.71 -2.51 4.37
N THR A 66 4.77 -1.75 5.46
CA THR A 66 4.70 -0.28 5.42
C THR A 66 5.46 0.33 6.60
N LEU A 67 5.96 1.55 6.43
CA LEU A 67 6.51 2.35 7.52
C LEU A 67 5.48 3.34 8.10
N ASP A 68 4.27 3.35 7.53
CA ASP A 68 3.18 4.21 7.92
C ASP A 68 2.29 3.52 8.97
N SER A 69 2.21 4.12 10.15
CA SER A 69 1.43 3.60 11.28
C SER A 69 -0.07 3.77 11.08
N ASP A 70 -0.52 4.63 10.16
CA ASP A 70 -1.94 4.89 9.93
C ASP A 70 -2.70 3.66 9.38
N PHE A 71 -1.97 2.73 8.75
CA PHE A 71 -2.53 1.43 8.31
C PHE A 71 -3.07 0.57 9.45
N ARG A 72 -2.72 0.85 10.71
CA ARG A 72 -3.35 0.21 11.89
C ARG A 72 -4.83 0.57 12.02
N PHE A 73 -5.25 1.72 11.50
CA PHE A 73 -6.61 2.21 11.60
C PHE A 73 -7.48 1.87 10.40
N TYR A 74 -6.85 1.62 9.24
CA TYR A 74 -7.57 1.33 8.01
C TYR A 74 -8.15 -0.09 8.02
N LYS A 75 -9.36 -0.19 7.48
CA LYS A 75 -10.16 -1.41 7.41
C LYS A 75 -10.82 -1.50 6.07
N SER A 76 -10.81 -2.70 5.49
CA SER A 76 -11.55 -3.03 4.29
C SER A 76 -13.04 -2.71 4.41
N LYS A 77 -13.78 -2.77 3.29
CA LYS A 77 -15.24 -2.61 3.27
C LYS A 77 -15.95 -3.65 4.14
N LYS A 78 -15.32 -4.81 4.34
CA LYS A 78 -15.78 -5.89 5.24
C LYS A 78 -15.32 -5.71 6.69
N GLY A 79 -14.66 -4.60 7.03
CA GLY A 79 -14.22 -4.28 8.39
C GLY A 79 -12.95 -5.00 8.84
N LYS A 80 -12.21 -5.65 7.93
CA LYS A 80 -10.96 -6.36 8.25
C LYS A 80 -9.76 -5.42 8.12
N SER A 81 -8.85 -5.47 9.09
CA SER A 81 -7.55 -4.78 9.02
C SER A 81 -6.55 -5.62 8.22
N LEU A 82 -5.59 -4.94 7.58
CA LEU A 82 -4.41 -5.60 7.03
C LEU A 82 -3.46 -5.97 8.17
N LYS A 83 -2.75 -7.08 8.02
CA LYS A 83 -1.68 -7.49 8.93
C LYS A 83 -0.39 -6.81 8.51
N ILE A 84 0.12 -5.91 9.35
CA ILE A 84 1.43 -5.31 9.15
C ILE A 84 2.50 -6.36 9.49
N ILE A 85 3.35 -6.70 8.53
CA ILE A 85 4.35 -7.78 8.70
C ILE A 85 5.66 -7.30 9.32
N ASN A 86 5.85 -5.98 9.40
CA ASN A 86 7.06 -5.33 9.92
C ASN A 86 6.76 -4.39 11.10
N GLU A 87 5.84 -4.79 12.00
CA GLU A 87 5.39 -4.01 13.16
C GLU A 87 6.54 -3.41 13.98
N SER A 88 7.65 -4.14 14.17
CA SER A 88 8.82 -3.67 14.92
C SER A 88 9.55 -2.48 14.28
N MET A 89 9.25 -2.15 13.02
CA MET A 89 9.84 -1.04 12.28
C MET A 89 8.95 0.21 12.26
N LEU A 90 7.70 0.10 12.72
CA LEU A 90 6.81 1.25 12.84
C LEU A 90 7.21 2.09 14.05
N LYS A 91 7.20 3.40 13.85
CA LYS A 91 7.33 4.37 14.93
C LYS A 91 5.92 4.82 15.34
N ASP A 92 5.75 5.07 16.63
CA ASP A 92 4.54 5.70 17.16
C ASP A 92 4.52 7.21 16.88
#